data_AF-A0A7L2D241-F1
#
_entry.id   AF-A0A7L2D241-F1
#
_cell.length_a   1.000
_cell.length_b   1.000
_cell.length_c   1.000
_cell.angle_alpha   90.00
_cell.angle_beta   90.00
_cell.angle_gamma   90.00
#
_symmetry.space_group_name_H-M   'P 1'
#
loop_
_entity.id
_entity.type
_entity.pdbx_description
1 polymer ?
#
loop_
_entity_poly.entity_id
_entity_poly.type
_entity_poly.pdbx_seq_one_letter_code
_entity_poly.pdbx_strand_id
1 'polypeptide(L)'
;FQDASSADIRKAYRKLSLILHPDKNKDENAEIQFRQLVAIYEVLKDEERRQRYDDILINGLPDWRQPVFYYRRVRKMSNAELALLLFIILTVGHYAVVWSIYLEKQLDELLSRKKREKKKKTGGRSTDEAKLAALDKNERVLDKPQWHDLLPCKLGIWFCLTVKALPQLFQDARQLYVEYKETKMKAKEDALAKAELETLQKERKPKVKKPKLEFPVYTALESNAYIPSYDHGASIEEIEEQMDDWLGGRNRTQKKK
;
A
#
# COMPACT_ATOMS: atom_id res chain seq x y z
N PHE A 1 -7.37 18.72 -45.26
CA PHE A 1 -8.72 18.41 -45.79
C PHE A 1 -9.46 17.38 -44.92
N GLN A 2 -9.35 17.43 -43.58
CA GLN A 2 -10.07 16.51 -42.69
C GLN A 2 -11.35 17.14 -42.10
N ASP A 3 -11.54 18.45 -42.20
CA ASP A 3 -12.64 19.18 -41.53
C ASP A 3 -13.92 19.33 -42.35
N ALA A 4 -14.15 18.48 -43.36
CA ALA A 4 -15.38 18.55 -44.16
C ALA A 4 -16.62 18.16 -43.33
N SER A 5 -17.69 18.96 -43.39
CA SER A 5 -18.95 18.62 -42.74
C SER A 5 -19.66 17.46 -43.45
N SER A 6 -20.53 16.73 -42.75
CA SER A 6 -21.38 15.69 -43.34
C SER A 6 -22.28 16.24 -44.47
N ALA A 7 -22.62 17.52 -44.45
CA ALA A 7 -23.33 18.20 -45.53
C ALA A 7 -22.46 18.33 -46.79
N ASP A 8 -21.19 18.68 -46.62
CA ASP A 8 -20.22 18.84 -47.72
C ASP A 8 -19.89 17.50 -48.37
N ILE A 9 -19.71 16.46 -47.56
CA ILE A 9 -19.49 15.08 -48.03
C ILE A 9 -20.68 14.62 -48.88
N ARG A 10 -21.92 14.85 -48.42
CA ARG A 10 -23.14 14.53 -49.18
C ARG A 10 -23.24 15.32 -50.49
N LYS A 11 -22.82 16.59 -50.49
CA LYS A 11 -22.84 17.45 -51.68
C LYS A 11 -21.79 16.99 -52.69
N ALA A 12 -20.59 16.66 -52.25
CA ALA A 12 -19.50 16.14 -53.07
C ALA A 12 -19.87 14.78 -53.69
N TYR A 13 -20.43 13.86 -52.89
CA TYR A 13 -20.89 12.56 -53.37
C TYR A 13 -21.94 12.69 -54.49
N ARG A 14 -22.95 13.56 -54.33
CA ARG A 14 -23.96 13.78 -55.37
C ARG A 14 -23.36 14.30 -56.68
N LYS A 15 -22.43 15.26 -56.59
CA LYS A 15 -21.75 15.80 -57.77
C LYS A 15 -20.94 14.72 -58.49
N LEU A 16 -20.12 13.97 -57.76
CA LEU A 16 -19.28 12.91 -58.32
C LEU A 16 -20.11 11.74 -58.86
N SER A 17 -21.22 11.40 -58.20
CA SER A 17 -22.12 10.32 -58.65
C SER A 17 -22.71 10.61 -60.02
N LEU A 18 -23.05 11.87 -60.32
CA LEU A 18 -23.57 12.26 -61.64
C LEU A 18 -22.52 12.18 -62.74
N ILE A 19 -21.25 12.43 -62.40
CA ILE A 19 -20.12 12.42 -63.34
C ILE A 19 -19.67 10.98 -63.59
N LEU A 20 -19.58 10.16 -62.54
CA LEU A 20 -19.04 8.80 -62.58
C LEU A 20 -20.10 7.72 -62.81
N HIS A 21 -21.37 8.09 -63.01
CA HIS A 21 -22.43 7.10 -63.24
C HIS A 21 -22.13 6.27 -64.51
N PRO A 22 -22.22 4.92 -64.46
CA PRO A 22 -21.86 4.05 -65.60
C PRO A 22 -22.72 4.29 -66.85
N ASP A 23 -23.93 4.83 -66.69
CA ASP A 23 -24.80 5.22 -67.82
C ASP A 23 -24.34 6.50 -68.54
N LYS A 24 -23.65 7.40 -67.82
CA LYS A 24 -23.22 8.72 -68.34
C LYS A 24 -21.75 8.75 -68.70
N ASN A 25 -20.91 8.01 -67.98
CA ASN A 25 -19.49 7.87 -68.27
C ASN A 25 -19.24 6.60 -69.11
N LYS A 26 -18.66 6.78 -70.29
CA LYS A 26 -18.33 5.71 -71.25
C LYS A 26 -16.95 5.09 -71.01
N ASP A 27 -16.23 5.52 -69.98
CA ASP A 27 -14.97 4.88 -69.60
C ASP A 27 -15.19 3.42 -69.21
N GLU A 28 -14.27 2.55 -69.64
CA GLU A 28 -14.27 1.12 -69.28
C GLU A 28 -14.21 0.90 -67.76
N ASN A 29 -13.66 1.88 -67.02
CA ASN A 29 -13.52 1.84 -65.57
C ASN A 29 -14.65 2.56 -64.80
N ALA A 30 -15.69 3.07 -65.49
CA ALA A 30 -16.74 3.86 -64.85
C ALA A 30 -17.45 3.09 -63.72
N GLU A 31 -17.73 1.80 -63.92
CA GLU A 31 -18.34 0.96 -62.89
C GLU A 31 -17.45 0.80 -61.66
N ILE A 32 -16.14 0.62 -61.87
CA ILE A 32 -15.15 0.45 -60.79
C ILE A 32 -15.04 1.75 -59.99
N GLN A 33 -14.93 2.89 -60.67
CA GLN A 33 -14.84 4.21 -60.03
C GLN A 33 -16.13 4.55 -59.27
N PHE A 34 -17.29 4.23 -59.84
CA PHE A 34 -18.57 4.41 -59.15
C PHE A 34 -18.67 3.55 -57.89
N ARG A 35 -18.24 2.29 -57.97
CA ARG A 35 -18.21 1.37 -56.82
C ARG A 35 -17.28 1.88 -55.71
N GLN A 36 -16.11 2.39 -56.08
CA GLN A 36 -15.18 3.03 -55.14
C GLN A 36 -15.80 4.28 -54.49
N LEU A 37 -16.47 5.13 -55.28
CA LEU A 37 -17.15 6.31 -54.76
C LEU A 37 -18.22 5.94 -53.73
N VAL A 38 -19.02 4.91 -53.99
CA VAL A 38 -20.03 4.40 -53.05
C VAL A 38 -19.37 3.91 -51.76
N ALA A 39 -18.32 3.09 -51.87
CA ALA A 39 -17.60 2.57 -50.70
C ALA A 39 -16.99 3.68 -49.83
N ILE A 40 -16.39 4.70 -50.47
CA ILE A 40 -15.85 5.87 -49.77
C ILE A 40 -16.97 6.62 -49.05
N TYR A 41 -18.09 6.86 -49.72
CA TYR A 41 -19.23 7.55 -49.11
C TYR A 41 -19.83 6.79 -47.93
N GLU A 42 -19.93 5.46 -48.00
CA GLU A 42 -20.41 4.63 -46.89
C GLU A 42 -19.54 4.70 -45.63
N VAL A 43 -18.22 4.84 -45.80
CA VAL A 43 -17.28 5.03 -44.69
C VAL A 43 -17.39 6.45 -44.13
N LEU A 44 -17.44 7.47 -45.01
CA LEU A 44 -17.43 8.87 -44.60
C LEU A 44 -18.79 9.41 -44.12
N LYS A 45 -19.90 8.75 -44.45
CA LYS A 45 -21.25 9.16 -44.04
C LYS A 45 -21.50 8.93 -42.54
N ASP A 46 -20.95 7.87 -41.99
CA ASP A 46 -21.13 7.47 -40.58
C ASP A 46 -19.96 8.04 -39.76
N GLU A 47 -20.28 8.87 -38.78
CA GLU A 47 -19.30 9.57 -37.94
C GLU A 47 -18.38 8.58 -37.22
N GLU A 48 -18.89 7.43 -36.75
CA GLU A 48 -18.05 6.43 -36.09
C GLU A 48 -17.09 5.75 -37.06
N ARG A 49 -17.55 5.47 -38.29
CA ARG A 49 -16.71 4.85 -39.33
C ARG A 49 -15.65 5.83 -39.82
N ARG A 50 -16.01 7.11 -39.94
CA ARG A 50 -15.09 8.18 -40.28
C ARG A 50 -14.01 8.35 -39.22
N GLN A 51 -14.38 8.41 -37.94
CA GLN A 51 -13.41 8.49 -36.84
C GLN A 51 -12.45 7.30 -36.87
N ARG A 52 -12.94 6.08 -37.04
CA ARG A 52 -12.07 4.89 -37.18
C ARG A 52 -11.14 4.99 -38.40
N TYR A 53 -11.63 5.52 -39.51
CA TYR A 53 -10.82 5.72 -40.71
C TYR A 53 -9.71 6.76 -40.48
N ASP A 54 -10.06 7.90 -39.89
CA ASP A 54 -9.12 8.97 -39.53
C ASP A 54 -8.09 8.48 -38.50
N ASP A 55 -8.52 7.69 -37.51
CA ASP A 55 -7.63 7.05 -36.53
C ASP A 55 -6.64 6.10 -37.19
N ILE A 56 -7.06 5.32 -38.19
CA ILE A 56 -6.19 4.42 -38.95
C ILE A 56 -5.19 5.23 -39.80
N LEU A 57 -5.61 6.36 -40.36
CA LEU A 57 -4.74 7.27 -41.12
C LEU A 57 -3.62 7.87 -40.25
N ILE A 58 -3.91 8.18 -38.98
CA ILE A 58 -2.96 8.81 -38.06
C ILE A 58 -2.11 7.75 -37.34
N ASN A 59 -2.75 6.71 -36.80
CA ASN A 59 -2.11 5.72 -35.92
C ASN A 59 -1.66 4.45 -36.65
N GLY A 60 -2.00 4.30 -37.93
CA GLY A 60 -1.75 3.08 -38.71
C GLY A 60 -2.83 2.01 -38.52
N LEU A 61 -2.76 0.95 -39.34
CA LEU A 61 -3.65 -0.20 -39.18
C LEU A 61 -3.43 -0.83 -37.80
N PRO A 62 -4.50 -1.20 -37.06
CA PRO A 62 -4.35 -1.95 -35.82
C PRO A 62 -3.69 -3.30 -36.14
N ASP A 63 -2.44 -3.44 -35.73
CA ASP A 63 -1.64 -4.63 -36.01
C ASP A 63 -2.26 -5.83 -35.26
N TRP A 64 -2.52 -6.94 -35.95
CA TRP A 64 -3.16 -8.14 -35.39
C TRP A 64 -2.33 -8.80 -34.26
N ARG A 65 -1.07 -8.40 -34.10
CA ARG A 65 -0.18 -8.77 -32.98
C ARG A 65 -0.38 -7.92 -31.73
N GLN A 66 -1.16 -6.84 -31.77
CA GLN A 66 -1.41 -6.02 -30.59
C GLN A 66 -2.46 -6.67 -29.66
N PRO A 67 -2.20 -6.77 -28.34
CA PRO A 67 -3.12 -7.38 -27.36
C PRO A 67 -4.53 -6.79 -27.33
N VAL A 68 -4.74 -5.62 -27.94
CA VAL A 68 -6.00 -4.87 -27.95
C VAL A 68 -7.15 -5.67 -28.58
N PHE A 69 -6.89 -6.60 -29.50
CA PHE A 69 -7.94 -7.40 -30.14
C PHE A 69 -8.54 -8.49 -29.22
N TYR A 70 -7.75 -9.02 -28.27
CA TYR A 70 -8.24 -10.02 -27.31
C TYR A 70 -9.18 -9.43 -26.25
N TYR A 71 -9.12 -8.12 -26.02
CA TYR A 71 -9.92 -7.44 -25.00
C TYR A 71 -11.36 -7.12 -25.42
N ARG A 72 -11.76 -7.31 -26.69
CA ARG A 72 -13.11 -6.92 -27.11
C ARG A 72 -14.21 -7.88 -26.64
N ARG A 73 -13.87 -9.13 -26.29
CA ARG A 73 -14.82 -10.11 -25.74
C ARG A 73 -14.74 -10.25 -24.22
N VAL A 74 -13.56 -10.00 -23.64
CA VAL A 74 -13.42 -9.92 -22.18
C VAL A 74 -13.81 -8.49 -21.78
N ARG A 75 -15.12 -8.26 -21.66
CA ARG A 75 -15.68 -7.06 -21.02
C ARG A 75 -14.84 -6.80 -19.76
N LYS A 76 -14.30 -5.59 -19.58
CA LYS A 76 -13.53 -5.18 -18.39
C LYS A 76 -14.28 -5.71 -17.17
N MET A 77 -13.83 -6.83 -16.60
CA MET A 77 -14.45 -7.35 -15.39
C MET A 77 -14.21 -6.25 -14.37
N SER A 78 -15.29 -5.70 -13.83
CA SER A 78 -15.17 -4.72 -12.74
C SER A 78 -14.29 -5.35 -11.67
N ASN A 79 -13.45 -4.57 -10.99
CA ASN A 79 -12.61 -5.09 -9.89
C ASN A 79 -13.43 -5.93 -8.89
N ALA A 80 -14.74 -5.67 -8.78
CA ALA A 80 -15.70 -6.46 -8.03
C ALA A 80 -15.93 -7.90 -8.58
N GLU A 81 -16.04 -8.09 -9.89
CA GLU A 81 -16.22 -9.41 -10.51
C GLU A 81 -14.97 -10.27 -10.36
N LEU A 82 -13.78 -9.67 -10.50
CA LEU A 82 -12.51 -10.36 -10.25
C LEU A 82 -12.37 -10.73 -8.76
N ALA A 83 -12.73 -9.83 -7.85
CA ALA A 83 -12.72 -10.11 -6.42
C ALA A 83 -13.69 -11.24 -6.03
N LEU A 84 -14.88 -11.28 -6.66
CA LEU A 84 -15.87 -12.35 -6.46
C LEU A 84 -15.32 -13.70 -6.96
N LEU A 85 -14.71 -13.73 -8.14
CA LEU A 85 -14.12 -14.94 -8.70
C LEU A 85 -12.97 -15.45 -7.81
N LEU A 86 -12.11 -14.56 -7.33
CA LEU A 86 -11.02 -14.88 -6.40
C LEU A 86 -11.57 -15.41 -5.07
N PHE A 87 -12.64 -14.81 -4.55
CA PHE A 87 -13.33 -15.28 -3.35
C PHE A 87 -13.93 -16.69 -3.53
N ILE A 88 -14.55 -16.98 -4.67
CA ILE A 88 -15.04 -18.34 -4.99
C ILE A 88 -13.88 -19.34 -5.03
N ILE A 89 -12.76 -18.98 -5.67
CA ILE A 89 -11.59 -19.88 -5.74
C ILE A 89 -11.02 -20.15 -4.34
N LEU A 90 -10.89 -19.12 -3.50
CA LEU A 90 -10.41 -19.25 -2.12
C LEU A 90 -11.34 -20.11 -1.27
N THR A 91 -12.66 -19.94 -1.40
CA THR A 91 -13.64 -20.71 -0.62
C THR A 91 -13.67 -22.17 -1.02
N VAL A 92 -13.66 -22.47 -2.32
CA VAL A 92 -13.61 -23.85 -2.83
C VAL A 92 -12.27 -24.51 -2.48
N GLY A 93 -11.15 -23.77 -2.63
CA GLY A 93 -9.82 -24.25 -2.27
C GLY A 93 -9.71 -24.58 -0.78
N HIS A 94 -10.24 -23.71 0.08
CA HIS A 94 -10.28 -23.95 1.52
C HIS A 94 -11.12 -25.19 1.88
N TYR A 95 -12.28 -25.34 1.25
CA TYR A 95 -13.14 -26.52 1.43
C TYR A 95 -12.42 -27.82 1.02
N ALA A 96 -11.68 -27.80 -0.10
CA ALA A 96 -10.91 -28.94 -0.55
C ALA A 96 -9.79 -29.34 0.43
N VAL A 97 -9.10 -28.37 1.04
CA VAL A 97 -8.06 -28.63 2.06
C VAL A 97 -8.66 -29.28 3.31
N VAL A 98 -9.78 -28.75 3.81
CA VAL A 98 -10.49 -29.33 4.97
C VAL A 98 -10.94 -30.77 4.68
N TRP A 99 -11.44 -31.02 3.47
CA TRP A 99 -11.79 -32.36 3.01
C TRP A 99 -10.58 -33.29 2.89
N SER A 100 -9.42 -32.80 2.44
CA SER A 100 -8.19 -33.59 2.33
C SER A 100 -7.75 -34.11 3.69
N ILE A 101 -7.77 -33.27 4.72
CA ILE A 101 -7.41 -33.65 6.09
C ILE A 101 -8.39 -34.70 6.64
N TYR A 102 -9.68 -34.56 6.33
CA TYR A 102 -10.69 -35.54 6.70
C TYR A 102 -10.46 -36.91 6.03
N LEU A 103 -10.15 -36.91 4.73
CA LEU A 103 -9.87 -38.12 3.95
C LEU A 103 -8.62 -38.86 4.45
N GLU A 104 -7.57 -38.13 4.82
CA GLU A 104 -6.34 -38.70 5.37
C GLU A 104 -6.60 -39.44 6.68
N LYS A 105 -7.37 -38.83 7.60
CA LYS A 105 -7.75 -39.48 8.86
C LYS A 105 -8.65 -40.70 8.67
N GLN A 106 -9.58 -40.67 7.71
CA GLN A 106 -10.39 -41.83 7.36
C GLN A 106 -9.54 -42.98 6.80
N LEU A 107 -8.56 -42.66 5.97
CA LEU A 107 -7.66 -43.66 5.38
C LEU A 107 -6.76 -44.31 6.44
N ASP A 108 -6.20 -43.51 7.36
CA ASP A 108 -5.44 -44.00 8.50
C ASP A 108 -6.28 -44.88 9.43
N GLU A 109 -7.55 -44.52 9.64
CA GLU A 109 -8.47 -45.35 10.41
C GLU A 109 -8.68 -46.71 9.74
N LEU A 110 -8.88 -46.76 8.41
CA LEU A 110 -9.07 -48.02 7.69
C LEU A 110 -7.79 -48.87 7.66
N LEU A 111 -6.62 -48.24 7.49
CA LEU A 111 -5.32 -48.92 7.55
C LEU A 111 -5.06 -49.48 8.95
N SER A 112 -5.38 -48.73 10.01
CA SER A 112 -5.24 -49.18 11.40
C SER A 112 -6.20 -50.33 11.73
N ARG A 113 -7.45 -50.30 11.22
CA ARG A 113 -8.42 -51.40 11.34
C ARG A 113 -7.91 -52.66 10.64
N LYS A 114 -7.41 -52.55 9.41
CA LYS A 114 -6.83 -53.66 8.65
C LYS A 114 -5.59 -54.25 9.34
N LYS A 115 -4.75 -53.41 9.95
CA LYS A 115 -3.58 -53.83 10.74
C LYS A 115 -4.00 -54.57 12.03
N ARG A 116 -5.02 -54.08 12.73
CA ARG A 116 -5.61 -54.73 13.93
C ARG A 116 -6.27 -56.06 13.59
N GLU A 117 -6.97 -56.17 12.46
CA GLU A 117 -7.54 -57.45 12.01
C GLU A 117 -6.49 -58.49 11.66
N LYS A 118 -5.41 -58.08 10.97
CA LYS A 118 -4.26 -58.96 10.71
C LYS A 118 -3.61 -59.43 12.03
N LYS A 119 -3.41 -58.52 12.99
CA LYS A 119 -2.84 -58.84 14.32
C LYS A 119 -3.74 -59.78 15.14
N LYS A 120 -5.06 -59.65 15.03
CA LYS A 120 -6.03 -60.59 15.64
C LYS A 120 -5.99 -61.97 14.99
N LYS A 121 -5.81 -62.05 13.66
CA LYS A 121 -5.65 -63.32 12.94
C LYS A 121 -4.33 -64.03 13.27
N THR A 122 -3.29 -63.29 13.65
CA THR A 122 -1.99 -63.84 14.11
C THR A 122 -1.91 -64.12 15.62
N GLY A 123 -3.04 -64.10 16.35
CA GLY A 123 -3.13 -64.79 17.66
C GLY A 123 -2.51 -64.10 18.89
N GLY A 124 -2.58 -62.78 19.02
CA GLY A 124 -2.19 -62.09 20.27
C GLY A 124 -3.23 -61.06 20.71
N ARG A 125 -4.03 -61.38 21.73
CA ARG A 125 -4.98 -60.42 22.35
C ARG A 125 -4.67 -60.28 23.83
N SER A 126 -3.87 -59.27 24.19
CA SER A 126 -3.72 -58.83 25.57
C SER A 126 -4.86 -57.87 25.95
N THR A 127 -5.34 -58.02 27.18
CA THR A 127 -6.54 -57.38 27.75
C THR A 127 -6.42 -55.86 27.96
N ASP A 128 -5.20 -55.30 27.91
CA ASP A 128 -4.96 -53.88 28.14
C ASP A 128 -5.23 -53.00 26.91
N GLU A 129 -5.12 -53.55 25.68
CA GLU A 129 -5.42 -52.82 24.45
C GLU A 129 -6.93 -52.54 24.26
N ALA A 130 -7.80 -53.35 24.87
CA ALA A 130 -9.25 -53.17 24.78
C ALA A 130 -9.75 -51.96 25.58
N LYS A 131 -9.05 -51.60 26.67
CA LYS A 131 -9.36 -50.43 27.51
C LYS A 131 -8.85 -49.14 26.87
N LEU A 132 -7.66 -49.16 26.29
CA LEU A 132 -7.12 -48.03 25.51
C LEU A 132 -7.97 -47.73 24.26
N ALA A 133 -8.48 -48.75 23.58
CA ALA A 133 -9.38 -48.58 22.43
C ALA A 133 -10.79 -48.07 22.79
N ALA A 134 -11.19 -48.09 24.08
CA ALA A 134 -12.44 -47.52 24.56
C ALA A 134 -12.27 -46.05 24.97
N LEU A 135 -11.12 -45.69 25.54
CA LEU A 135 -10.78 -44.32 25.93
C LEU A 135 -10.57 -43.43 24.68
N ASP A 136 -9.89 -43.97 23.68
CA ASP A 136 -9.64 -43.37 22.37
C ASP A 136 -10.91 -43.24 21.49
N LYS A 137 -12.00 -43.94 21.83
CA LYS A 137 -13.31 -43.74 21.19
C LYS A 137 -14.06 -42.53 21.74
N ASN A 138 -13.84 -42.18 23.02
CA ASN A 138 -14.52 -41.06 23.67
C ASN A 138 -13.93 -39.70 23.26
N GLU A 139 -12.67 -39.66 22.82
CA GLU A 139 -12.02 -38.45 22.28
C GLU A 139 -12.25 -38.28 20.76
N ARG A 140 -12.94 -39.24 20.12
CA ARG A 140 -13.18 -39.33 18.67
C ARG A 140 -14.65 -39.15 18.27
N VAL A 141 -15.36 -38.29 18.99
CA VAL A 141 -16.60 -37.70 18.46
C VAL A 141 -16.18 -36.41 17.74
N LEU A 142 -15.51 -36.57 16.59
CA LEU A 142 -15.29 -35.44 15.69
C LEU A 142 -16.38 -35.51 14.62
N ASP A 143 -17.37 -34.64 14.79
CA ASP A 143 -18.52 -34.54 13.90
C ASP A 143 -18.10 -34.35 12.44
N LYS A 144 -18.92 -34.91 11.53
CA LYS A 144 -18.76 -34.75 10.08
C LYS A 144 -18.62 -33.25 9.76
N PRO A 145 -17.70 -32.85 8.86
CA PRO A 145 -17.55 -31.44 8.52
C PRO A 145 -18.88 -30.93 7.96
N GLN A 146 -19.55 -30.10 8.75
CA GLN A 146 -20.88 -29.60 8.47
C GLN A 146 -20.74 -28.22 7.81
N TRP A 147 -21.60 -27.89 6.86
CA TRP A 147 -21.49 -26.72 5.97
C TRP A 147 -21.40 -25.36 6.69
N HIS A 148 -21.65 -25.31 8.00
CA HIS A 148 -21.54 -24.12 8.83
C HIS A 148 -20.10 -23.80 9.27
N ASP A 149 -19.14 -24.70 9.10
CA ASP A 149 -17.71 -24.44 9.40
C ASP A 149 -16.94 -23.82 8.23
N LEU A 150 -17.62 -23.48 7.13
CA LEU A 150 -17.03 -22.65 6.09
C LEU A 150 -16.75 -21.25 6.64
N LEU A 151 -15.46 -20.88 6.62
CA LEU A 151 -14.95 -19.56 7.06
C LEU A 151 -15.80 -18.36 6.60
N PRO A 152 -16.37 -18.29 5.38
CA PRO A 152 -17.27 -17.20 4.98
C PRO A 152 -18.47 -16.97 5.90
N CYS A 153 -19.09 -18.04 6.40
CA CYS A 153 -20.26 -17.96 7.26
C CYS A 153 -19.86 -17.57 8.69
N LYS A 154 -18.76 -18.11 9.22
CA LYS A 154 -18.21 -17.71 10.53
C LYS A 154 -17.66 -16.29 10.51
N LEU A 155 -16.97 -15.88 9.46
CA LEU A 155 -16.51 -14.51 9.25
C LEU A 155 -17.69 -13.55 9.11
N GLY A 156 -18.75 -13.94 8.40
CA GLY A 156 -19.98 -13.15 8.31
C GLY A 156 -20.65 -12.95 9.67
N ILE A 157 -20.82 -14.01 10.46
CA ILE A 157 -21.41 -13.95 11.80
C ILE A 157 -20.50 -13.15 12.75
N TRP A 158 -19.19 -13.42 12.75
CA TRP A 158 -18.21 -12.67 13.55
C TRP A 158 -18.18 -11.20 13.17
N PHE A 159 -18.23 -10.87 11.87
CA PHE A 159 -18.29 -9.50 11.37
C PHE A 159 -19.59 -8.79 11.77
N CYS A 160 -20.74 -9.46 11.69
CA CYS A 160 -22.00 -8.89 12.19
C CYS A 160 -21.93 -8.63 13.71
N LEU A 161 -21.32 -9.53 14.47
CA LEU A 161 -21.12 -9.36 15.91
C LEU A 161 -20.13 -8.23 16.23
N THR A 162 -19.04 -8.10 15.47
CA THR A 162 -18.05 -7.03 15.68
C THR A 162 -18.62 -5.67 15.28
N VAL A 163 -19.41 -5.57 14.21
CA VAL A 163 -20.11 -4.33 13.83
C VAL A 163 -21.10 -3.90 14.90
N LYS A 164 -21.77 -4.86 15.56
CA LYS A 164 -22.69 -4.57 16.67
C LYS A 164 -21.96 -4.16 17.96
N ALA A 165 -20.74 -4.64 18.18
CA ALA A 165 -19.89 -4.29 19.33
C ALA A 165 -19.00 -3.05 19.09
N LEU A 166 -18.83 -2.64 17.84
CA LEU A 166 -18.06 -1.48 17.40
C LEU A 166 -18.41 -0.14 18.08
N PRO A 167 -19.70 0.22 18.27
CA PRO A 167 -20.03 1.47 18.93
C PRO A 167 -19.53 1.53 20.38
N GLN A 168 -19.44 0.38 21.06
CA GLN A 168 -19.00 0.32 22.45
C GLN A 168 -17.48 0.46 22.58
N LEU A 169 -16.72 -0.25 21.74
CA LEU A 169 -15.26 -0.09 21.65
C LEU A 169 -14.83 1.34 21.28
N PHE A 170 -15.61 1.99 20.41
CA PHE A 170 -15.33 3.36 20.00
C PHE A 170 -15.64 4.39 21.10
N GLN A 171 -16.65 4.12 21.94
CA GLN A 171 -16.94 4.92 23.12
C GLN A 171 -15.80 4.83 24.14
N ASP A 172 -15.30 3.62 24.41
CA ASP A 172 -14.19 3.42 25.35
C ASP A 172 -12.88 4.06 24.85
N ALA A 173 -12.57 3.90 23.57
CA ALA A 173 -11.40 4.55 22.96
C ALA A 173 -11.48 6.08 23.01
N ARG A 174 -12.69 6.65 22.86
CA ARG A 174 -12.91 8.10 23.02
C ARG A 174 -12.67 8.55 24.46
N GLN A 175 -13.12 7.80 25.46
CA GLN A 175 -12.91 8.13 26.86
C GLN A 175 -11.41 8.15 27.20
N LEU A 176 -10.66 7.12 26.78
CA LEU A 176 -9.21 7.06 26.96
C LEU A 176 -8.48 8.22 26.26
N TYR A 177 -8.95 8.62 25.07
CA TYR A 177 -8.38 9.75 24.35
C TYR A 177 -8.61 11.09 25.08
N VAL A 178 -9.80 11.28 25.65
CA VAL A 178 -10.12 12.47 26.44
C VAL A 178 -9.27 12.52 27.71
N GLU A 179 -9.16 11.41 28.43
CA GLU A 179 -8.33 11.30 29.63
C GLU A 179 -6.84 11.55 29.34
N TYR A 180 -6.32 10.99 28.24
CA TYR A 180 -4.97 11.27 27.77
C TYR A 180 -4.76 12.76 27.46
N LYS A 181 -5.76 13.41 26.87
CA LYS A 181 -5.70 14.85 26.55
C LYS A 181 -5.70 15.69 27.82
N GLU A 182 -6.53 15.36 28.80
CA GLU A 182 -6.64 16.06 30.08
C GLU A 182 -5.35 15.94 30.90
N THR A 183 -4.79 14.74 31.02
CA THR A 183 -3.52 14.51 31.70
C THR A 183 -2.37 15.30 31.07
N LYS A 184 -2.33 15.38 29.74
CA LYS A 184 -1.33 16.18 29.01
C LYS A 184 -1.49 17.69 29.24
N MET A 185 -2.73 18.19 29.36
CA MET A 185 -2.98 19.60 29.67
C MET A 185 -2.56 19.92 31.10
N LYS A 186 -2.94 19.07 32.06
CA LYS A 186 -2.57 19.22 33.46
C LYS A 186 -1.05 19.21 33.66
N ALA A 187 -0.34 18.31 33.00
CA ALA A 187 1.12 18.26 33.05
C ALA A 187 1.78 19.55 32.51
N LYS A 188 1.18 20.20 31.49
CA LYS A 188 1.66 21.48 30.97
C LYS A 188 1.39 22.63 31.93
N GLU A 189 0.20 22.68 32.53
CA GLU A 189 -0.15 23.68 33.55
C GLU A 189 0.75 23.56 34.79
N ASP A 190 0.99 22.33 35.27
CA ASP A 190 1.91 22.07 36.37
C ASP A 190 3.36 22.47 36.04
N ALA A 191 3.79 22.28 34.79
CA ALA A 191 5.11 22.71 34.32
C ALA A 191 5.22 24.25 34.25
N LEU A 192 4.17 24.92 33.78
CA LEU A 192 4.09 26.38 33.74
C LEU A 192 4.11 26.95 35.17
N ALA A 193 3.28 26.44 36.08
CA ALA A 193 3.24 26.87 37.47
C ALA A 193 4.59 26.70 38.18
N LYS A 194 5.32 25.59 37.90
CA LYS A 194 6.69 25.40 38.38
C LYS A 194 7.66 26.44 37.82
N ALA A 195 7.56 26.77 36.54
CA ALA A 195 8.38 27.80 35.91
C ALA A 195 8.10 29.20 36.49
N GLU A 196 6.84 29.55 36.74
CA GLU A 196 6.45 30.81 37.41
C GLU A 196 6.95 30.88 38.85
N LEU A 197 6.88 29.78 39.60
CA LEU A 197 7.46 29.73 40.95
C LEU A 197 8.98 29.89 40.92
N GLU A 198 9.67 29.31 39.92
CA GLU A 198 11.11 29.46 39.74
C GLU A 198 11.49 30.89 39.34
N THR A 199 10.72 31.56 38.48
CA THR A 199 10.96 32.97 38.11
C THR A 199 10.73 33.89 39.30
N LEU A 200 9.63 33.71 40.06
CA LEU A 200 9.37 34.46 41.29
C LEU A 200 10.46 34.22 42.35
N GLN A 201 10.97 33.00 42.49
CA GLN A 201 12.13 32.73 43.35
C GLN A 201 13.39 33.43 42.86
N LYS A 202 13.65 33.46 41.54
CA LYS A 202 14.79 34.19 40.95
C LYS A 202 14.67 35.70 41.16
N GLU A 203 13.47 36.27 41.09
CA GLU A 203 13.22 37.69 41.39
C GLU A 203 13.37 38.02 42.88
N ARG A 204 12.98 37.10 43.78
CA ARG A 204 13.15 37.25 45.23
C ARG A 204 14.60 37.10 45.71
N LYS A 205 15.52 36.57 44.89
CA LYS A 205 16.95 36.58 45.23
C LYS A 205 17.44 38.04 45.20
N PRO A 206 18.01 38.59 46.30
CA PRO A 206 18.46 39.97 46.32
C PRO A 206 19.54 40.18 45.25
N LYS A 207 19.42 41.26 44.45
CA LYS A 207 20.45 41.67 43.49
C LYS A 207 21.73 42.00 44.26
N VAL A 208 22.63 41.02 44.38
CA VAL A 208 23.97 41.21 44.95
C VAL A 208 24.69 42.23 44.05
N LYS A 209 24.98 43.41 44.60
CA LYS A 209 25.88 44.38 43.96
C LYS A 209 27.24 43.69 43.82
N LYS A 210 27.67 43.42 42.58
CA LYS A 210 29.05 43.01 42.32
C LYS A 210 29.99 44.09 42.90
N PRO A 211 31.02 43.74 43.69
CA PRO A 211 32.02 44.70 44.10
C PRO A 211 32.64 45.32 42.85
N LYS A 212 32.89 46.64 42.87
CA LYS A 212 33.71 47.28 41.84
C LYS A 212 35.05 46.54 41.81
N LEU A 213 35.38 45.93 40.68
CA LEU A 213 36.77 45.59 40.39
C LEU A 213 37.50 46.93 40.29
N GLU A 214 38.34 47.25 41.27
CA GLU A 214 39.38 48.26 41.08
C GLU A 214 40.40 47.65 40.13
N PHE A 215 40.38 48.13 38.89
CA PHE A 215 41.40 47.80 37.92
C PHE A 215 42.74 48.39 38.41
N PRO A 216 43.84 47.61 38.43
CA PRO A 216 45.15 48.18 38.72
C PRO A 216 45.48 49.26 37.68
N VAL A 217 45.77 50.48 38.16
CA VAL A 217 46.33 51.54 37.33
C VAL A 217 47.76 51.14 36.99
N TYR A 218 47.97 50.64 35.78
CA TYR A 218 49.31 50.52 35.22
C TYR A 218 49.73 51.91 34.70
N THR A 219 50.70 52.50 35.39
CA THR A 219 51.51 53.61 34.87
C THR A 219 52.16 53.17 33.57
N ALA A 220 52.01 53.97 32.51
CA ALA A 220 52.70 53.78 31.24
C ALA A 220 54.21 53.93 31.48
N LEU A 221 54.92 52.80 31.54
CA LEU A 221 56.36 52.77 31.47
C LEU A 221 56.72 52.53 30.00
N GLU A 222 57.20 53.59 29.36
CA GLU A 222 57.83 53.55 28.04
C GLU A 222 58.92 52.47 28.04
N SER A 223 58.65 51.35 27.38
CA SER A 223 59.70 50.46 26.91
C SER A 223 59.19 49.69 25.71
N ASN A 224 59.91 49.89 24.60
CA ASN A 224 59.73 49.19 23.33
C ASN A 224 59.75 47.67 23.55
N ALA A 225 58.58 47.02 23.49
CA ALA A 225 58.49 45.58 23.34
C ALA A 225 57.35 45.25 22.38
N TYR A 226 57.75 44.71 21.23
CA TYR A 226 56.95 44.25 20.11
C TYR A 226 55.77 43.35 20.55
N ILE A 227 54.55 43.73 20.17
CA ILE A 227 53.34 42.91 20.35
C ILE A 227 53.05 42.24 19.00
N PRO A 228 53.06 40.89 18.89
CA PRO A 228 52.65 40.20 17.68
C PRO A 228 51.17 40.49 17.38
N SER A 229 50.88 40.96 16.17
CA SER A 229 49.52 41.10 15.68
C SER A 229 48.85 39.73 15.60
N TYR A 230 47.84 39.48 16.43
CA TYR A 230 46.96 38.33 16.24
C TYR A 230 46.07 38.58 15.03
N ASP A 231 46.33 37.84 13.96
CA ASP A 231 45.56 37.86 12.73
C ASP A 231 44.15 37.32 13.00
N HIS A 232 43.11 38.09 12.67
CA HIS A 232 41.71 37.69 12.85
C HIS A 232 41.23 36.70 11.75
N GLY A 233 42.18 35.97 11.15
CA GLY A 233 41.96 35.02 10.05
C GLY A 233 42.03 33.54 10.43
N ALA A 234 42.07 33.18 11.72
CA ALA A 234 42.03 31.78 12.12
C ALA A 234 40.63 31.19 11.88
N SER A 235 40.55 30.18 11.02
CA SER A 235 39.35 29.39 10.77
C SER A 235 38.89 28.71 12.07
N ILE A 236 37.57 28.57 12.25
CA ILE A 236 36.97 27.94 13.44
C ILE A 236 37.56 26.55 13.73
N GLU A 237 37.96 25.80 12.71
CA GLU A 237 38.59 24.48 12.86
C GLU A 237 39.97 24.54 13.54
N GLU A 238 40.73 25.61 13.35
CA GLU A 238 42.06 25.77 13.94
C GLU A 238 41.98 26.16 15.43
N ILE A 239 40.90 26.87 15.80
CA ILE A 239 40.57 27.20 17.19
C ILE A 239 40.06 25.95 17.94
N GLU A 240 39.31 25.09 17.26
CA GLU A 240 38.84 23.81 17.82
C GLU A 240 40.00 22.84 18.07
N GLU A 241 40.97 22.74 17.14
CA GLU A 241 42.17 21.92 17.33
C GLU A 241 43.04 22.41 18.51
N GLN A 242 43.22 23.73 18.66
CA GLN A 242 43.93 24.29 19.82
C GLN A 242 43.21 24.04 21.15
N MET A 243 41.88 23.97 21.13
CA MET A 243 41.08 23.72 22.33
C MET A 243 41.12 22.23 22.73
N ASP A 244 41.12 21.32 21.77
CA ASP A 244 41.25 19.88 22.02
C ASP A 244 42.65 19.51 22.54
N ASP A 245 43.71 20.15 22.05
CA ASP A 245 45.08 19.92 22.54
C ASP A 245 45.24 20.39 24.01
N TRP A 246 44.55 21.48 24.37
CA TRP A 246 44.48 21.98 25.75
C TRP A 246 43.71 21.03 26.68
N LEU A 247 42.61 20.44 26.22
CA LEU A 247 41.84 19.45 26.98
C LEU A 247 42.60 18.11 27.11
N GLY A 248 43.34 17.71 26.07
CA GLY A 248 44.21 16.54 26.07
C GLY A 248 45.34 16.64 27.10
N GLY A 249 45.96 17.81 27.26
CA GLY A 249 46.99 18.07 28.28
C GLY A 249 46.48 17.95 29.72
N ARG A 250 45.21 18.30 29.95
CA ARG A 250 44.55 18.25 31.26
C ARG A 250 44.19 16.83 31.70
N ASN A 251 43.88 15.94 30.74
CA ASN A 251 43.63 14.52 31.01
C ASN A 251 44.94 13.72 31.27
N ARG A 252 46.08 14.15 30.71
CA ARG A 252 47.40 13.54 31.01
C ARG A 252 47.89 13.84 32.44
N THR A 253 47.49 14.97 33.01
CA THR A 253 47.85 15.35 34.40
C THR A 253 46.97 14.64 35.45
N GLN A 254 45.78 14.18 35.10
CA GLN A 254 44.95 13.34 35.99
C GLN A 254 45.34 11.86 36.01
N LYS A 255 46.05 11.35 35.00
CA LYS A 255 46.45 9.93 34.92
C LYS A 255 47.79 9.59 35.62
N LYS A 256 48.41 10.56 36.30
CA LYS A 256 49.73 10.43 36.96
C LYS A 256 49.69 10.66 38.48
N LYS A 257 48.56 10.38 39.13
CA LYS A 257 48.41 10.35 40.59
C LYS A 257 47.88 9.00 41.03
#